data_AF-A0A0J6NK60-F1
#
_entry.id   AF-A0A0J6NK60-F1
#
_cell.length_a   1.000
_cell.length_b   1.000
_cell.length_c   1.000
_cell.angle_alpha   90.00
_cell.angle_beta   90.00
_cell.angle_gamma   90.00
#
_symmetry.space_group_name_H-M   'P 1'
#
loop_
_entity.id
_entity.type
_entity.pdbx_description
1 polymer ?
#
loop_
_entity_poly.entity_id
_entity_poly.type
_entity_poly.pdbx_seq_one_letter_code
_entity_poly.pdbx_strand_id
1 'polypeptide(L)' 'MPLPALTAQALTPRTVAALARAAGLTLGPERQAAVAAVLAAIRAETARLNQPCLADARLAQHFDPDWR' A
#
# COMPACT_ATOMS: atom_id res chain seq x y z
N MET A 1 14.27 -12.10 7.60
CA MET A 1 13.16 -12.68 6.79
C MET A 1 12.41 -11.51 6.17
N PRO A 2 12.56 -11.23 4.86
CA PRO A 2 11.79 -10.18 4.22
C PRO A 2 10.31 -10.58 4.20
N LEU A 3 9.43 -9.69 4.64
CA LEU A 3 7.99 -9.91 4.56
C LEU A 3 7.61 -10.06 3.08
N PRO A 4 6.87 -11.11 2.70
CA PRO A 4 6.50 -11.33 1.31
C PRO A 4 5.76 -10.10 0.80
N ALA A 5 6.16 -9.65 -0.39
CA ALA A 5 5.66 -8.47 -1.07
C ALA A 5 4.12 -8.48 -1.10
N LEU A 6 3.50 -7.82 -0.13
CA LEU A 6 2.07 -7.51 -0.06
C LEU A 6 1.63 -6.56 -1.18
N THR A 7 2.51 -6.27 -2.14
CA THR A 7 2.41 -5.14 -3.05
C THR A 7 1.48 -5.39 -4.23
N ALA A 8 1.10 -6.63 -4.57
CA ALA A 8 0.25 -6.92 -5.74
C ALA A 8 -1.02 -7.73 -5.48
N GLN A 9 -1.20 -8.36 -4.32
CA GLN A 9 -2.39 -9.19 -4.09
C GLN A 9 -3.61 -8.34 -3.74
N ALA A 10 -4.71 -8.56 -4.45
CA ALA A 10 -6.02 -8.01 -4.08
C ALA A 10 -6.40 -8.52 -2.67
N LEU A 11 -6.74 -7.59 -1.78
CA LEU A 11 -7.18 -7.91 -0.42
C LEU A 11 -8.60 -8.46 -0.45
N THR A 12 -8.71 -9.76 -0.64
CA THR A 12 -9.96 -10.52 -0.52
C THR A 12 -10.21 -10.91 0.94
N PRO A 13 -11.46 -11.18 1.36
CA PRO A 13 -11.76 -11.69 2.70
C PRO A 13 -10.97 -12.97 3.03
N ARG A 14 -10.74 -13.83 2.04
CA ARG A 14 -9.93 -15.05 2.19
C ARG A 14 -8.47 -14.76 2.51
N THR A 15 -7.86 -13.78 1.83
CA THR A 15 -6.49 -13.36 2.14
C THR A 15 -6.39 -12.70 3.52
N VAL A 16 -7.41 -11.95 3.94
CA VAL A 16 -7.48 -11.39 5.29
C VAL A 16 -7.60 -12.49 6.35
N ALA A 17 -8.39 -13.54 6.11
CA ALA A 17 -8.48 -14.68 7.00
C ALA A 17 -7.15 -15.44 7.14
N ALA A 18 -6.38 -15.56 6.06
CA ALA A 18 -5.04 -16.14 6.11
C ALA A 18 -4.07 -15.27 6.92
N LEU A 19 -4.08 -13.95 6.69
CA LEU A 19 -3.24 -13.00 7.44
C LEU A 19 -3.59 -12.96 8.93
N ALA A 20 -4.88 -12.95 9.26
CA ALA A 20 -5.35 -13.00 10.64
C ALA A 20 -4.84 -14.26 11.35
N ARG A 21 -4.98 -15.44 10.71
CA ARG A 21 -4.46 -16.69 11.28
C ARG A 21 -2.94 -16.69 11.47
N ALA A 22 -2.19 -16.13 10.51
CA ALA A 22 -0.74 -15.98 10.65
C ALA A 22 -0.36 -15.06 11.83
N ALA A 23 -1.22 -14.08 12.15
CA ALA A 23 -1.09 -13.21 13.32
C ALA A 23 -1.66 -13.82 14.61
N GLY A 24 -2.13 -15.08 14.61
CA GLY A 24 -2.76 -15.71 15.76
C GLY A 24 -4.17 -15.19 16.08
N LEU A 25 -4.80 -14.48 15.14
CA LEU A 25 -6.14 -13.91 15.28
C LEU A 25 -7.18 -14.76 14.54
N THR A 26 -8.34 -14.93 15.18
CA THR A 26 -9.51 -15.55 14.56
C THR A 26 -10.55 -14.48 14.31
N LEU A 27 -10.87 -14.22 13.04
CA LEU A 27 -11.89 -13.25 12.63
C LEU A 27 -13.11 -13.99 12.09
N GLY A 28 -14.31 -13.60 12.53
CA GLY A 28 -15.56 -14.02 11.89
C GLY A 28 -15.71 -13.40 10.50
N PRO A 29 -16.57 -13.97 9.63
CA PRO A 29 -16.70 -13.58 8.22
C PRO A 29 -17.07 -12.10 8.02
N GLU A 30 -17.95 -11.56 8.86
CA GLU A 30 -18.32 -10.14 8.83
C GLU A 30 -17.11 -9.23 9.14
N ARG A 31 -16.32 -9.58 10.16
CA ARG A 31 -15.09 -8.86 10.51
C ARG A 31 -14.01 -9.00 9.43
N GLN A 32 -13.91 -10.16 8.76
CA GLN A 32 -12.99 -10.33 7.64
C GLN A 32 -13.30 -9.38 6.48
N ALA A 33 -14.59 -9.20 6.16
CA ALA A 33 -15.02 -8.26 5.11
C ALA A 33 -14.71 -6.81 5.50
N ALA A 34 -15.02 -6.41 6.73
CA ALA A 34 -14.71 -5.06 7.23
C ALA A 34 -13.20 -4.78 7.22
N VAL A 35 -12.38 -5.72 7.71
CA VAL A 35 -10.91 -5.59 7.71
C VAL A 35 -10.37 -5.54 6.28
N ALA A 36 -10.92 -6.31 5.34
CA ALA A 36 -10.52 -6.25 3.93
C ALA A 36 -10.77 -4.86 3.33
N ALA A 37 -11.94 -4.26 3.59
CA ALA A 37 -12.28 -2.93 3.12
C ALA A 37 -11.36 -1.84 3.71
N VAL A 38 -11.09 -1.90 5.02
CA VAL A 38 -10.20 -0.96 5.69
C VAL A 38 -8.77 -1.05 5.15
N LEU A 39 -8.24 -2.27 5.02
CA LEU A 39 -6.89 -2.48 4.47
C LEU A 39 -6.79 -2.02 3.01
N ALA A 40 -7.84 -2.20 2.21
CA ALA A 40 -7.89 -1.70 0.84
C ALA A 40 -7.83 -0.17 0.81
N ALA A 41 -8.57 0.52 1.67
CA ALA A 41 -8.53 1.98 1.79
C ALA A 41 -7.15 2.50 2.21
N ILE A 42 -6.52 1.88 3.22
CA ILE A 42 -5.16 2.24 3.67
C ILE A 42 -4.16 2.07 2.53
N ARG A 43 -4.26 0.99 1.73
CA ARG A 43 -3.38 0.79 0.59
C ARG A 43 -3.60 1.80 -0.52
N ALA A 44 -4.85 2.15 -0.82
CA ALA A 44 -5.15 3.19 -1.80
C ALA A 44 -4.53 4.54 -1.39
N GLU A 45 -4.65 4.89 -0.11
CA GLU A 45 -4.07 6.12 0.42
C GLU A 45 -2.53 6.07 0.42
N THR A 46 -1.94 4.94 0.80
CA THR A 46 -0.49 4.74 0.72
C THR A 46 0.02 4.85 -0.72
N ALA A 47 -0.74 4.31 -1.69
CA ALA A 47 -0.41 4.44 -3.11
C ALA A 47 -0.51 5.89 -3.59
N ARG A 48 -1.53 6.64 -3.14
CA ARG A 48 -1.67 8.08 -3.41
C ARG A 48 -0.47 8.87 -2.88
N LEU A 49 -0.02 8.58 -1.66
CA LEU A 49 1.13 9.24 -1.04
C LEU A 49 2.47 8.86 -1.68
N ASN A 50 2.61 7.61 -2.13
CA ASN A 50 3.82 7.12 -2.78
C ASN A 50 3.90 7.46 -4.28
N GLN A 51 2.86 8.08 -4.85
CA GLN A 51 2.97 8.63 -6.19
C GLN A 51 4.01 9.77 -6.13
N PRO A 52 5.12 9.67 -6.90
CA PRO A 52 6.08 10.76 -6.93
C PRO A 52 5.34 12.02 -7.37
N CYS A 53 5.44 13.08 -6.56
CA CYS A 53 4.97 14.40 -6.95
C CYS A 53 5.65 14.74 -8.27
N LEU A 54 4.89 14.80 -9.37
CA LEU A 54 5.39 15.23 -10.67
C LEU A 54 6.02 16.64 -10.61
N ALA A 55 5.70 17.42 -9.58
CA ALA A 55 6.33 18.70 -9.25
C ALA A 55 7.80 18.56 -8.82
N ASP A 56 8.13 17.59 -7.97
CA ASP A 56 9.50 17.37 -7.47
C ASP A 56 10.41 16.80 -8.57
N ALA A 57 9.86 15.99 -9.48
CA ALA A 57 10.58 15.46 -10.62
C ALA A 57 11.00 16.55 -11.63
N ARG A 58 10.24 17.64 -11.77
CA ARG A 58 10.62 18.79 -12.63
C ARG A 58 11.65 19.69 -11.96
N LEU A 59 11.56 19.89 -10.64
CA LEU A 59 12.53 20.68 -9.87
C LEU A 59 13.93 20.05 -9.88
N ALA A 60 14.03 18.72 -9.86
CA ALA A 60 15.31 18.01 -9.97
C ALA A 60 15.97 18.07 -11.36
N GLN A 61 15.23 18.46 -12.41
CA GLN A 61 15.73 18.47 -13.79
C GLN A 61 16.18 19.85 -14.31
N HIS A 62 16.05 20.92 -13.52
CA HIS A 62 16.32 22.28 -13.98
C HIS A 62 17.42 22.99 -13.17
N PHE A 63 18.55 22.30 -12.97
CA PHE A 63 19.81 23.00 -12.75
C PHE A 63 20.51 23.13 -14.10
N ASP A 64 20.36 24.30 -14.74
CA ASP A 64 21.15 24.72 -15.89
C ASP A 64 22.44 25.36 -15.38
N PRO A 65 23.63 24.75 -15.56
CA PRO A 65 24.89 25.29 -15.08
C PRO A 65 25.49 26.36 -16.01
N ASP A 66 24.88 26.69 -17.15
CA ASP A 66 25.45 27.60 -18.15
C ASP A 66 25.11 29.09 -17.92
N TRP A 67 25.32 29.59 -16.69
CA TRP A 67 25.22 31.02 -16.36
C TRP A 67 26.42 31.87 -16.85
N ARG A 68 27.04 31.50 -17.97
CA ARG A 68 28.20 32.21 -18.52
C ARG A 68 27.90 33.61 -19.02
#